data_AF-A0A971J8J2-F1
#
_entry.id   AF-A0A971J8J2-F1
#
_cell.length_a   1.000
_cell.length_b   1.000
_cell.length_c   1.000
_cell.angle_alpha   90.00
_cell.angle_beta   90.00
_cell.angle_gamma   90.00
#
_symmetry.space_group_name_H-M   'P 1'
#
loop_
_entity.id
_entity.type
_entity.pdbx_description
1 polymer ?
#
loop_
_entity_poly.entity_id
_entity_poly.type
_entity_poly.pdbx_seq_one_letter_code
_entity_poly.pdbx_strand_id
1 'polypeptide(L)'
;MDKTVMAVIIGGAIVNYLIRVAPVVLAKGRKMPPFLATFLNIMPVAALGALIFPGIIESFPDKPSAGIIGVAVAALVSCFADGLVFPVVAAIAASWFTIRFF
;
A
#
# COMPACT_ATOMS: atom_id res chain seq x y z
N MET A 1 -17.02 -16.76 -22.99
CA MET A 1 -17.00 -16.05 -21.69
C MET A 1 -18.39 -16.18 -21.10
N ASP A 2 -18.48 -16.70 -19.88
CA ASP A 2 -19.76 -17.00 -19.25
C ASP A 2 -20.48 -15.70 -18.84
N LYS A 3 -21.80 -15.61 -19.06
CA LYS A 3 -22.58 -14.38 -18.81
C LYS A 3 -22.49 -13.95 -17.33
N THR A 4 -22.33 -14.92 -16.44
CA THR A 4 -22.13 -14.74 -15.00
C THR A 4 -20.85 -13.96 -14.69
N VAL A 5 -19.73 -14.25 -15.37
CA VAL A 5 -18.46 -13.55 -15.14
C VAL A 5 -18.57 -12.09 -15.58
N MET A 6 -19.24 -11.84 -16.71
CA MET A 6 -19.43 -10.47 -17.21
C MET A 6 -20.35 -9.65 -16.30
N ALA A 7 -21.40 -10.26 -15.74
CA ALA A 7 -22.27 -9.61 -14.76
C ALA A 7 -21.53 -9.27 -13.46
N VAL A 8 -20.66 -10.16 -12.97
CA VAL A 8 -19.83 -9.91 -11.76
C VAL A 8 -18.83 -8.78 -12.00
N ILE A 9 -18.18 -8.74 -13.16
CA ILE A 9 -17.22 -7.67 -13.50
C ILE A 9 -17.93 -6.32 -13.56
N ILE A 10 -19.05 -6.23 -14.28
CA ILE A 10 -19.80 -4.97 -14.41
C ILE A 10 -20.39 -4.52 -13.06
N GLY A 11 -21.00 -5.44 -12.32
CA GLY A 11 -21.51 -5.15 -10.97
C GLY A 11 -20.41 -4.70 -10.02
N GLY A 12 -19.28 -5.40 -10.00
CA GLY A 12 -18.12 -5.04 -9.18
C GLY A 12 -17.53 -3.68 -9.56
N ALA A 13 -17.44 -3.38 -10.86
CA ALA A 13 -16.97 -2.09 -11.36
C ALA A 13 -17.87 -0.93 -10.88
N ILE A 14 -19.19 -1.08 -10.99
CA ILE A 14 -20.15 -0.07 -10.55
C ILE A 14 -20.04 0.18 -9.05
N VAL A 15 -20.02 -0.89 -8.25
CA VAL A 15 -19.93 -0.78 -6.78
C VAL A 15 -18.62 -0.11 -6.36
N ASN A 16 -17.48 -0.51 -6.93
CA ASN A 16 -16.19 0.11 -6.62
C ASN A 16 -16.14 1.58 -7.02
N TYR A 17 -16.69 1.93 -8.19
CA TYR A 17 -16.76 3.31 -8.64
C TYR A 17 -17.61 4.16 -7.69
N LEU A 18 -18.75 3.63 -7.27
CA LEU A 18 -19.64 4.31 -6.32
C LEU A 18 -18.96 4.54 -4.97
N ILE A 19 -18.29 3.52 -4.41
CA ILE A 19 -17.54 3.64 -3.15
C ILE A 19 -16.41 4.67 -3.25
N ARG A 20 -15.70 4.75 -4.39
CA ARG A 20 -14.60 5.71 -4.60
C ARG A 20 -15.09 7.15 -4.81
N VAL A 21 -16.21 7.33 -5.49
CA VAL A 21 -16.75 8.66 -5.82
C VAL A 21 -17.58 9.24 -4.67
N ALA A 22 -18.22 8.39 -3.86
CA ALA A 22 -18.97 8.81 -2.68
C ALA A 22 -18.19 9.77 -1.75
N PRO A 23 -16.95 9.48 -1.30
CA PRO A 23 -16.20 10.41 -0.47
C PRO A 23 -15.86 11.72 -1.19
N VAL A 24 -15.62 11.68 -2.50
CA VAL A 24 -15.32 12.89 -3.30
C VAL A 24 -16.55 13.81 -3.39
N VAL A 25 -17.73 13.25 -3.62
CA VAL A 25 -18.98 14.01 -3.76
C VAL A 25 -19.46 14.52 -2.40
N LEU A 26 -19.36 13.72 -1.34
CA LEU A 26 -19.71 14.12 0.04
C LEU A 26 -18.75 15.17 0.61
N ALA A 27 -17.47 15.14 0.21
CA ALA A 27 -16.47 16.13 0.60
C ALA A 27 -16.60 17.47 -0.16
N LYS A 28 -17.30 17.49 -1.30
CA LYS A 28 -17.44 18.69 -2.14
C LYS A 28 -18.40 19.68 -1.48
N GLY A 29 -17.86 20.60 -0.68
CA GLY A 29 -18.59 21.76 -0.14
C GLY A 29 -18.85 21.77 1.37
N ARG A 30 -18.55 20.69 2.10
CA ARG A 30 -18.49 20.73 3.57
C ARG A 30 -17.06 21.05 4.01
N LYS A 31 -16.88 22.10 4.82
CA LYS A 31 -15.67 22.24 5.64
C LYS A 31 -15.64 21.04 6.58
N MET A 32 -14.83 20.04 6.27
CA MET A 32 -14.57 18.95 7.23
C MET A 32 -14.08 19.60 8.53
N PRO A 33 -14.63 19.22 9.69
CA PRO A 33 -14.14 19.76 10.95
C PRO A 33 -12.64 19.43 11.06
N PRO A 34 -11.81 20.35 11.57
CA PRO A 34 -10.35 20.20 11.57
C PRO A 34 -9.89 18.89 12.23
N PHE A 35 -10.65 18.39 13.20
CA PHE A 35 -10.43 17.09 13.83
C PHE A 35 -10.54 15.91 12.84
N LEU A 36 -11.60 15.86 12.03
CA LEU A 36 -11.80 14.78 11.05
C LEU A 36 -10.76 14.87 9.92
N ALA A 37 -10.46 16.06 9.43
CA ALA A 37 -9.48 16.23 8.36
C ALA A 37 -8.08 15.74 8.80
N THR A 38 -7.67 16.06 10.02
CA THR A 38 -6.41 15.56 10.61
C THR A 38 -6.48 14.05 10.83
N PHE A 39 -7.59 13.53 11.37
CA PHE A 39 -7.76 12.09 11.60
C PHE A 39 -7.70 11.27 10.30
N LEU A 40 -8.39 11.73 9.24
CA LEU A 40 -8.38 11.07 7.93
C LEU A 40 -7.03 11.17 7.21
N ASN A 41 -6.18 12.15 7.52
CA ASN A 41 -4.82 12.21 6.95
C ASN A 41 -3.85 11.25 7.66
N ILE A 42 -4.00 11.08 8.98
CA ILE A 42 -3.09 10.24 9.77
C ILE A 42 -3.50 8.75 9.66
N MET A 43 -4.80 8.46 9.61
CA MET A 43 -5.33 7.10 9.61
C MET A 43 -4.78 6.22 8.46
N PRO A 44 -4.70 6.66 7.19
CA PRO A 44 -4.17 5.83 6.10
C PRO A 44 -2.71 5.49 6.31
N VAL A 45 -1.90 6.46 6.75
CA VAL A 45 -0.46 6.24 6.99
C VAL A 45 -0.25 5.27 8.15
N ALA A 46 -1.02 5.42 9.23
CA ALA A 46 -0.98 4.52 10.38
C ALA A 46 -1.44 3.10 10.00
N ALA A 47 -2.51 2.97 9.22
CA ALA A 47 -3.03 1.69 8.74
C ALA A 47 -2.04 0.99 7.81
N LEU A 48 -1.45 1.71 6.86
CA LEU A 48 -0.41 1.16 5.97
C LEU A 48 0.81 0.72 6.78
N GLY A 49 1.28 1.51 7.74
CA GLY A 49 2.38 1.13 8.62
C GLY A 49 2.07 -0.14 9.43
N ALA A 50 0.89 -0.21 10.03
CA ALA A 50 0.43 -1.37 10.81
C ALA A 50 0.25 -2.64 9.96
N LEU A 51 -0.07 -2.51 8.66
CA LEU A 51 -0.17 -3.62 7.72
C LEU A 51 1.20 -4.06 7.17
N ILE A 52 2.08 -3.11 6.90
CA ILE A 52 3.41 -3.38 6.35
C ILE A 52 4.28 -4.05 7.41
N PHE A 53 4.24 -3.60 8.67
CA PHE A 53 5.07 -4.14 9.75
C PHE A 53 5.02 -5.67 9.90
N PRO A 54 3.83 -6.31 10.05
CA PRO A 54 3.75 -7.77 10.10
C PRO A 54 4.15 -8.41 8.76
N GLY A 55 3.81 -7.78 7.63
CA GLY A 55 4.20 -8.25 6.31
C GLY A 55 5.71 -8.41 6.15
N ILE A 56 6.51 -7.52 6.75
CA ILE A 56 7.98 -7.61 6.71
C ILE A 56 8.49 -8.87 7.43
N ILE A 57 7.87 -9.21 8.55
CA ILE A 57 8.29 -10.32 9.41
C ILE A 57 7.80 -11.66 8.85
N GLU A 58 6.55 -11.71 8.38
CA GLU A 58 5.90 -12.94 7.91
C GLU A 58 6.29 -13.34 6.47
N SER A 59 6.78 -12.40 5.65
CA SER A 59 7.10 -12.68 4.23
C SER A 59 8.21 -13.73 4.05
N PHE A 60 9.10 -13.91 5.02
CA PHE A 60 10.25 -14.81 4.91
C PHE A 60 10.40 -15.67 6.19
N PRO A 61 9.61 -16.76 6.30
CA PRO A 61 9.59 -17.61 7.50
C PRO A 61 10.96 -18.18 7.88
N ASP A 62 11.78 -18.50 6.88
CA ASP A 62 13.11 -19.09 7.10
C ASP A 62 14.18 -18.03 7.42
N LYS A 63 14.00 -16.79 6.95
CA LYS A 63 15.01 -15.71 7.00
C LYS A 63 14.38 -14.32 7.15
N PRO A 64 13.93 -13.96 8.36
CA PRO A 64 13.31 -12.64 8.62
C PRO A 64 14.27 -11.46 8.37
N SER A 65 15.59 -11.71 8.34
CA SER A 65 16.60 -10.71 7.97
C SER A 65 16.40 -10.13 6.57
N ALA A 66 15.88 -10.92 5.61
CA ALA A 66 15.64 -10.46 4.24
C ALA A 66 14.56 -9.38 4.16
N GLY A 67 13.50 -9.50 4.97
CA GLY A 67 12.45 -8.49 5.06
C GLY A 67 12.96 -7.18 5.64
N ILE A 68 13.70 -7.26 6.75
CA ILE A 68 14.26 -6.07 7.44
C ILE A 68 15.24 -5.33 6.53
N ILE A 69 16.13 -6.06 5.85
CA ILE A 69 17.10 -5.47 4.92
C ILE A 69 16.39 -4.84 3.73
N GLY A 70 15.39 -5.50 3.14
CA GLY A 70 14.62 -4.96 2.03
C GLY A 70 13.94 -3.63 2.38
N VAL A 71 13.37 -3.54 3.58
CA VAL A 71 12.70 -2.31 4.07
C VAL A 71 13.70 -1.22 4.41
N ALA A 72 14.82 -1.56 5.04
CA ALA A 72 15.88 -0.60 5.34
C ALA A 72 16.44 0.03 4.06
N VAL A 73 16.66 -0.80 3.02
CA VAL A 73 17.10 -0.31 1.70
C VAL A 73 16.01 0.52 1.04
N ALA A 74 14.75 0.10 1.07
CA ALA A 74 13.63 0.87 0.53
C ALA A 74 13.54 2.26 1.19
N ALA A 75 13.64 2.32 2.52
CA ALA A 75 13.58 3.55 3.30
C ALA A 75 14.75 4.49 2.97
N LEU A 76 15.98 3.95 2.86
CA LEU A 76 17.15 4.74 2.49
C LEU A 76 17.03 5.30 1.07
N VAL A 77 16.62 4.48 0.10
CA VAL A 77 16.48 4.92 -1.30
C VAL A 77 15.33 5.91 -1.45
N SER A 78 14.24 5.75 -0.69
CA SER A 78 13.11 6.68 -0.69
C SER A 78 13.48 8.10 -0.23
N CYS A 79 14.59 8.27 0.50
CA CYS A 79 15.05 9.61 0.89
C CYS A 79 15.74 10.37 -0.26
N PHE A 80 16.23 9.66 -1.27
CA PHE A 80 16.99 10.25 -2.39
C PHE A 80 16.24 10.20 -3.72
N ALA A 81 15.31 9.26 -3.87
CA ALA A 81 14.55 9.09 -5.10
C ALA A 81 13.17 9.73 -5.02
N ASP A 82 12.87 10.61 -5.98
CA ASP A 82 11.51 11.10 -6.18
C ASP A 82 10.66 10.01 -6.84
N GLY A 83 9.79 9.38 -6.05
CA GLY A 83 8.78 8.43 -6.50
C GLY A 83 8.91 7.01 -5.95
N LEU A 84 7.88 6.19 -6.19
CA LEU A 84 7.75 4.85 -5.60
C LEU A 84 8.56 3.77 -6.32
N VAL A 85 8.86 3.97 -7.61
CA VAL A 85 9.43 2.92 -8.46
C VAL A 85 10.85 2.54 -8.01
N PHE A 86 11.73 3.52 -7.78
CA PHE A 86 13.12 3.26 -7.39
C PHE A 86 13.25 2.57 -6.02
N PRO A 87 12.58 3.02 -4.95
CA PRO A 87 12.60 2.32 -3.66
C PRO A 87 12.11 0.88 -3.74
N VAL A 88 11.04 0.62 -4.51
CA VAL A 88 10.48 -0.73 -4.66
C VAL A 88 11.46 -1.65 -5.40
N VAL A 89 12.06 -1.19 -6.50
CA VAL A 89 13.04 -1.99 -7.24
C VAL A 89 14.27 -2.29 -6.37
N ALA A 90 14.75 -1.30 -5.62
CA ALA A 90 15.87 -1.48 -4.70
C ALA A 90 15.55 -2.48 -3.58
N ALA A 91 14.35 -2.43 -3.01
CA ALA A 91 13.88 -3.37 -1.99
C ALA A 91 13.82 -4.82 -2.50
N ILE A 92 13.33 -5.01 -3.73
CA ILE A 92 13.26 -6.32 -4.39
C ILE A 92 14.67 -6.85 -4.63
N ALA A 93 15.57 -6.02 -5.17
CA ALA A 93 16.95 -6.43 -5.40
C ALA A 93 17.68 -6.81 -4.10
N ALA A 94 17.50 -6.01 -3.03
CA ALA A 94 18.12 -6.27 -1.73
C ALA A 94 17.58 -7.53 -1.04
N SER A 95 16.26 -7.74 -1.05
CA SER A 95 15.65 -8.95 -0.49
C SER A 95 16.09 -10.20 -1.27
N TRP A 96 16.11 -10.14 -2.60
CA TRP A 96 16.59 -11.23 -3.44
C TRP A 96 18.06 -11.58 -3.18
N PHE A 97 18.94 -10.57 -3.09
CA PHE A 97 20.36 -10.78 -2.77
C PHE A 97 20.53 -11.44 -1.39
N THR A 98 19.75 -10.99 -0.40
CA THR A 98 19.80 -11.54 0.96
C THR A 98 19.40 -13.01 1.00
N ILE A 99 18.33 -13.41 0.31
CA ILE A 99 17.86 -14.82 0.26
C ILE A 99 18.85 -15.71 -0.50
N ARG A 100 19.54 -15.16 -1.50
CA ARG A 100 20.45 -15.92 -2.37
C ARG A 100 21.81 -16.17 -1.71
N PHE A 101 22.32 -15.21 -0.95
CA PHE A 101 23.67 -15.24 -0.40
C PHE A 101 23.72 -15.77 1.04
N PHE A 102 22.60 -15.65 1.76
CA PHE A 102 22.42 -16.11 3.13
C PHE A 102 21.29 -17.11 3.16
#